data_AF-A0A3R7LI72-F1
#
_entry.id   AF-A0A3R7LI72-F1
#
_cell.length_a   1.000
_cell.length_b   1.000
_cell.length_c   1.000
_cell.angle_alpha   90.00
_cell.angle_beta   90.00
_cell.angle_gamma   90.00
#
_symmetry.space_group_name_H-M   'P 1'
#
loop_
_entity.id
_entity.type
_entity.pdbx_description
1 polymer ?
#
loop_
_entity_poly.entity_id
_entity_poly.type
_entity_poly.pdbx_seq_one_letter_code
_entity_poly.pdbx_strand_id
1 'polypeptide(L)'
;MRKNVVRYLRCPHCAAPLRSSDRTLRCENGHTFDVARQGYVNLLRRPTKLAADTTDMVAARAALLDSGHYAPLTERLAGTARRAAGAGAPDCVVDIGGGTGHHLARVLEEFEDAEGLLLDMSKPAVRRAARAHPRASSAVADVWDTLPLRDGAAAMALNVFAPRNPPEIRRILRPGGTLLVVTPQQDHLAELVDALGLLRVRDHKEGRLAEQLAPHFEAVGQERLRTTLRLDHDALGRVVAMGPSSWHQDPDELARRIAELPGIHEVTLSVTFTVCRPLP
;
A
#
# COMPACT_ATOMS: atom_id res chain seq x y z
N MET A 1 15.27 -11.24 -1.89
CA MET A 1 14.14 -11.60 -1.03
C MET A 1 14.66 -12.36 0.17
N ARG A 2 14.13 -12.10 1.36
CA ARG A 2 14.57 -12.75 2.61
C ARG A 2 14.05 -14.18 2.68
N LYS A 3 14.90 -15.12 3.08
CA LYS A 3 14.55 -16.55 3.14
C LYS A 3 13.35 -16.82 4.06
N ASN A 4 13.29 -16.15 5.21
CA ASN A 4 12.20 -16.35 6.16
C ASN A 4 10.84 -15.93 5.59
N VAL A 5 10.77 -14.86 4.80
CA VAL A 5 9.51 -14.38 4.21
C VAL A 5 8.96 -15.37 3.17
N VAL A 6 9.80 -16.21 2.56
CA VAL A 6 9.38 -17.20 1.55
C VAL A 6 8.39 -18.21 2.12
N ARG A 7 8.42 -18.48 3.43
CA ARG A 7 7.46 -19.38 4.09
C ARG A 7 6.01 -18.91 4.01
N TYR A 8 5.78 -17.61 3.81
CA TYR A 8 4.45 -17.03 3.66
C TYR A 8 3.93 -17.10 2.22
N LEU A 9 4.82 -17.35 1.25
CA LEU A 9 4.47 -17.38 -0.16
C LEU A 9 3.98 -18.75 -0.63
N ARG A 10 3.16 -18.72 -1.68
CA ARG A 10 2.77 -19.88 -2.48
C ARG A 10 2.92 -19.61 -3.96
N CYS A 11 3.08 -20.67 -4.74
CA CYS A 11 3.23 -20.57 -6.17
C CYS A 11 1.95 -19.98 -6.79
N PRO A 12 2.03 -18.89 -7.55
CA PRO A 12 0.87 -18.30 -8.20
C PRO A 12 0.25 -19.25 -9.25
N HIS A 13 0.98 -20.23 -9.80
CA HIS A 13 0.44 -21.15 -10.80
C HIS A 13 -0.29 -22.35 -10.21
N CYS A 14 0.26 -22.97 -9.17
CA CYS A 14 -0.22 -24.25 -8.64
C CYS A 14 -0.52 -24.25 -7.13
N ALA A 15 -0.46 -23.08 -6.46
CA ALA A 15 -0.66 -22.90 -5.02
C ALA A 15 0.27 -23.68 -4.07
N ALA A 16 1.19 -24.49 -4.60
CA ALA A 16 2.18 -25.22 -3.80
C ALA A 16 3.15 -24.26 -3.08
N PRO A 17 3.67 -24.63 -1.89
CA PRO A 17 4.72 -23.90 -1.19
C PRO A 17 5.90 -23.49 -2.09
N LEU A 18 6.35 -22.24 -1.96
CA LEU A 18 7.63 -21.82 -2.54
C LEU A 18 8.78 -22.11 -1.57
N ARG A 19 9.93 -22.49 -2.14
CA ARG A 19 11.21 -22.64 -1.43
C ARG A 19 12.25 -21.79 -2.12
N SER A 20 13.15 -21.19 -1.34
CA SER A 20 14.28 -20.43 -1.88
C SER A 20 15.43 -21.37 -2.23
N SER A 21 15.98 -21.24 -3.43
CA SER A 21 17.26 -21.82 -3.83
C SER A 21 18.10 -20.73 -4.47
N ASP A 22 19.21 -20.34 -3.84
CA ASP A 22 20.05 -19.22 -4.25
C ASP A 22 19.25 -17.93 -4.53
N ARG A 23 19.07 -17.60 -5.81
CA ARG A 23 18.38 -16.41 -6.32
C ARG A 23 17.06 -16.74 -7.00
N THR A 24 16.50 -17.90 -6.75
CA THR A 24 15.21 -18.32 -7.30
C THR A 24 14.27 -18.78 -6.20
N LEU A 25 12.97 -18.64 -6.46
CA LEU A 25 11.91 -19.31 -5.73
C LEU A 25 11.37 -20.43 -6.60
N ARG A 26 11.23 -21.64 -6.06
CA ARG A 26 10.73 -22.80 -6.80
C ARG A 26 9.67 -23.55 -6.01
N CYS A 27 8.64 -24.04 -6.69
CA CYS A 27 7.70 -25.01 -6.12
C CYS A 27 8.05 -26.45 -6.55
N GLU A 28 7.46 -27.43 -5.89
CA GLU A 28 7.67 -28.85 -6.20
C GLU A 28 7.27 -29.24 -7.63
N ASN A 29 6.31 -28.53 -8.23
CA ASN A 29 5.87 -28.73 -9.62
C ASN A 29 6.79 -28.07 -10.65
N GLY A 30 7.95 -27.54 -10.24
CA GLY A 30 8.97 -27.03 -11.15
C GLY A 30 8.85 -25.56 -11.57
N HIS A 31 7.74 -24.87 -11.24
CA HIS A 31 7.63 -23.43 -11.49
C HIS A 31 8.70 -22.67 -10.73
N THR A 32 9.42 -21.78 -11.42
CA THR A 32 10.59 -21.07 -10.92
C THR A 32 10.45 -19.57 -11.17
N PHE A 33 10.84 -18.76 -10.18
CA PHE A 33 10.75 -17.30 -10.22
C PHE A 33 12.08 -16.68 -9.79
N ASP A 34 12.63 -15.80 -10.62
CA ASP A 34 13.89 -15.14 -10.32
C ASP A 34 13.72 -14.02 -9.29
N VAL A 35 14.61 -14.03 -8.29
CA VAL A 35 14.79 -12.94 -7.34
C VAL A 35 15.73 -11.91 -7.95
N ALA A 36 15.17 -10.76 -8.30
CA ALA A 36 15.90 -9.65 -8.89
C ALA A 36 17.03 -9.17 -7.97
N ARG A 37 18.07 -8.55 -8.55
CA ARG A 37 19.24 -8.04 -7.79
C ARG A 37 18.85 -7.02 -6.72
N GLN A 38 17.73 -6.35 -6.93
CA GLN A 38 17.18 -5.35 -6.04
C GLN A 38 16.40 -5.97 -4.87
N GLY A 39 16.16 -7.28 -4.88
CA GLY A 39 15.62 -8.02 -3.74
C GLY A 39 14.16 -8.42 -3.84
N TYR A 40 13.43 -8.02 -4.89
CA TYR A 40 12.03 -8.39 -5.15
C TYR A 40 11.91 -9.61 -6.07
N VAL A 41 10.71 -10.19 -6.12
CA VAL A 41 10.35 -11.28 -7.05
C VAL A 41 9.09 -10.89 -7.85
N ASN A 42 8.98 -11.33 -9.10
CA ASN A 42 7.75 -11.15 -9.88
C ASN A 42 6.90 -12.42 -9.79
N LEU A 43 5.69 -12.32 -9.23
CA LEU A 43 4.76 -13.44 -9.03
C LEU A 43 3.45 -13.25 -9.80
N LEU A 44 3.43 -12.39 -10.82
CA LEU A 44 2.29 -12.28 -11.72
C LEU A 44 2.08 -13.58 -12.49
N ARG A 45 0.84 -14.10 -12.49
CA ARG A 45 0.46 -15.30 -13.26
C ARG A 45 0.49 -15.05 -14.76
N ARG A 46 0.08 -13.85 -15.17
CA ARG A 46 -0.07 -13.42 -16.56
C ARG A 46 0.33 -11.95 -16.69
N PRO A 47 0.79 -11.51 -17.87
CA PRO A 47 0.92 -10.09 -18.15
C PRO A 47 -0.43 -9.39 -17.94
N THR A 48 -0.44 -8.32 -17.18
CA THR A 48 -1.64 -7.49 -16.98
C THR A 48 -1.62 -6.29 -17.93
N LYS A 49 -2.80 -5.90 -18.41
CA LYS A 49 -3.00 -4.66 -19.18
C LYS A 49 -3.35 -3.47 -18.28
N LEU A 50 -3.53 -3.70 -16.97
CA LEU A 50 -3.81 -2.64 -16.02
C LEU A 50 -2.60 -1.70 -15.94
N ALA A 51 -2.87 -0.39 -16.01
CA ALA A 51 -1.84 0.62 -15.80
C ALA A 51 -1.37 0.57 -14.34
N ALA A 52 -0.08 0.33 -14.15
CA ALA A 52 0.58 0.44 -12.85
C ALA A 52 1.35 1.75 -12.77
N ASP A 53 1.70 2.18 -11.55
CA ASP A 53 2.47 3.41 -11.35
C ASP A 53 3.81 3.36 -12.10
N THR A 54 4.12 4.44 -12.82
CA THR A 54 5.37 4.60 -13.55
C THR A 54 6.55 4.88 -12.61
N THR A 55 7.78 4.83 -13.14
CA THR A 55 8.98 5.21 -12.37
C THR A 55 8.87 6.62 -11.81
N ASP A 56 8.34 7.58 -12.59
CA ASP A 56 8.26 8.99 -12.19
C ASP A 56 7.18 9.20 -11.13
N MET A 57 6.02 8.54 -11.26
CA MET A 57 4.98 8.57 -10.22
C MET A 57 5.49 7.99 -8.90
N VAL A 58 6.23 6.88 -8.95
CA VAL A 58 6.84 6.26 -7.77
C VAL A 58 7.93 7.15 -7.17
N ALA A 59 8.71 7.84 -8.00
CA ALA A 59 9.73 8.79 -7.54
C ALA A 59 9.10 10.02 -6.88
N ALA A 60 8.04 10.59 -7.47
CA ALA A 60 7.29 11.70 -6.88
C ALA A 60 6.66 11.31 -5.54
N ARG A 61 6.00 10.14 -5.47
CA ARG A 61 5.44 9.60 -4.22
C ARG A 61 6.53 9.43 -3.15
N ALA A 62 7.65 8.83 -3.52
CA ALA A 62 8.78 8.66 -2.61
C ALA A 62 9.29 10.00 -2.06
N ALA A 63 9.55 10.97 -2.94
CA ALA A 63 10.08 12.28 -2.55
C ALA A 63 9.11 13.06 -1.64
N LEU A 64 7.80 12.91 -1.83
CA LEU A 64 6.79 13.52 -0.95
C LEU A 64 6.74 12.84 0.42
N LEU A 65 6.75 11.50 0.44
CA LEU A 65 6.69 10.75 1.70
C LEU A 65 7.97 10.97 2.52
N ASP A 66 9.13 10.99 1.86
CA ASP A 66 10.44 11.21 2.49
C ASP A 66 10.61 12.66 3.00
N SER A 67 9.86 13.64 2.47
CA SER A 67 9.88 15.02 2.99
C SER A 67 9.07 15.22 4.28
N GLY A 68 8.34 14.19 4.73
CA GLY A 68 7.64 14.19 6.01
C GLY A 68 6.26 14.85 5.99
N HIS A 69 5.75 15.37 4.86
CA HIS A 69 4.41 15.95 4.81
C HIS A 69 3.32 14.97 5.24
N TYR A 70 3.47 13.69 4.89
CA TYR A 70 2.53 12.62 5.26
C TYR A 70 2.87 11.92 6.58
N ALA A 71 3.87 12.40 7.33
CA ALA A 71 4.25 11.81 8.61
C ALA A 71 3.06 11.67 9.58
N PRO A 72 2.14 12.65 9.73
CA PRO A 72 0.98 12.48 10.62
C PRO A 72 0.11 11.26 10.29
N LEU A 73 -0.05 10.94 8.99
CA LEU A 73 -0.79 9.75 8.55
C LEU A 73 0.00 8.48 8.84
N THR A 74 1.29 8.47 8.49
CA THR A 74 2.17 7.31 8.69
C THR A 74 2.31 6.95 10.18
N GLU A 75 2.49 7.95 11.05
CA GLU A 75 2.56 7.76 12.51
C GLU A 75 1.21 7.29 13.08
N ARG A 76 0.09 7.86 12.62
CA ARG A 76 -1.24 7.41 13.04
C ARG A 76 -1.49 5.96 12.64
N LEU A 77 -1.08 5.55 11.42
CA LEU A 77 -1.18 4.17 10.96
C LEU A 77 -0.39 3.22 11.87
N ALA A 78 0.87 3.55 12.16
CA ALA A 78 1.75 2.75 13.01
C ALA A 78 1.17 2.60 14.43
N GLY A 79 0.73 3.70 15.04
CA GLY A 79 0.09 3.66 16.35
C GLY A 79 -1.22 2.84 16.35
N THR A 80 -2.03 2.95 15.30
CA THR A 80 -3.25 2.13 15.15
C THR A 80 -2.90 0.65 14.99
N ALA A 81 -1.86 0.32 14.21
CA ALA A 81 -1.36 -1.04 14.07
C ALA A 81 -0.90 -1.61 15.42
N ARG A 82 -0.11 -0.86 16.17
CA ARG A 82 0.35 -1.25 17.51
C ARG A 82 -0.82 -1.51 18.46
N ARG A 83 -1.81 -0.62 18.51
CA ARG A 83 -3.04 -0.81 19.34
C ARG A 83 -3.84 -2.03 18.90
N ALA A 84 -4.04 -2.23 17.60
CA ALA A 84 -4.85 -3.34 17.08
C ALA A 84 -4.18 -4.73 17.26
N ALA A 85 -2.85 -4.78 17.32
CA ALA A 85 -2.10 -5.98 17.65
C ALA A 85 -2.24 -6.38 19.14
N GLY A 86 -2.46 -5.40 20.03
CA GLY A 86 -2.60 -5.63 21.46
C GLY A 86 -1.30 -6.18 22.08
N ALA A 87 -1.42 -7.19 22.93
CA ALA A 87 -0.26 -7.83 23.58
C ALA A 87 0.53 -8.76 22.65
N GLY A 88 -0.02 -9.16 21.50
CA GLY A 88 0.62 -10.08 20.56
C GLY A 88 1.30 -9.33 19.41
N ALA A 89 2.62 -9.48 19.25
CA ALA A 89 3.30 -8.99 18.06
C ALA A 89 2.89 -9.81 16.82
N PRO A 90 2.62 -9.18 15.65
CA PRO A 90 2.41 -9.90 14.41
C PRO A 90 3.74 -10.53 13.97
N ASP A 91 3.72 -11.79 13.57
CA ASP A 91 4.87 -12.45 12.95
C ASP A 91 5.04 -11.99 11.49
N CYS A 92 3.93 -11.69 10.81
CA CYS A 92 3.91 -11.22 9.43
C CYS A 92 2.92 -10.08 9.22
N VAL A 93 3.43 -8.97 8.67
CA VAL A 93 2.65 -7.81 8.21
C VAL A 93 2.70 -7.77 6.69
N VAL A 94 1.55 -7.87 6.05
CA VAL A 94 1.41 -7.77 4.59
C VAL A 94 0.89 -6.39 4.21
N ASP A 95 1.55 -5.68 3.30
CA ASP A 95 1.08 -4.41 2.74
C ASP A 95 0.62 -4.61 1.29
N ILE A 96 -0.67 -4.39 1.05
CA ILE A 96 -1.34 -4.70 -0.23
C ILE A 96 -1.56 -3.40 -0.99
N GLY A 97 -0.86 -3.26 -2.11
CA GLY A 97 -0.74 -2.00 -2.85
C GLY A 97 0.11 -0.97 -2.11
N GLY A 98 1.11 -1.43 -1.35
CA GLY A 98 1.92 -0.58 -0.46
C GLY A 98 2.87 0.39 -1.18
N GLY A 99 2.94 0.35 -2.51
CA GLY A 99 3.76 1.26 -3.31
C GLY A 99 5.23 1.22 -2.93
N THR A 100 5.74 2.32 -2.39
CA THR A 100 7.15 2.50 -2.04
C THR A 100 7.59 1.69 -0.83
N GLY A 101 6.65 1.14 -0.05
CA GLY A 101 6.90 0.46 1.22
C GLY A 101 7.14 1.38 2.41
N HIS A 102 6.92 2.70 2.25
CA HIS A 102 7.12 3.69 3.30
C HIS A 102 6.25 3.40 4.54
N HIS A 103 4.96 3.15 4.35
CA HIS A 103 4.04 2.86 5.46
C HIS A 103 4.36 1.52 6.14
N LEU A 104 4.61 0.46 5.36
CA LEU A 104 5.05 -0.83 5.89
C LEU A 104 6.32 -0.69 6.73
N ALA A 105 7.33 0.05 6.25
CA ALA A 105 8.58 0.25 6.98
C ALA A 105 8.33 0.84 8.37
N ARG A 106 7.56 1.92 8.45
CA ARG A 106 7.21 2.55 9.74
C ARG A 106 6.41 1.60 10.64
N VAL A 107 5.43 0.87 10.11
CA VAL A 107 4.64 -0.09 10.90
C VAL A 107 5.53 -1.21 11.47
N LEU A 108 6.52 -1.68 10.72
CA LEU A 108 7.46 -2.70 11.22
C LEU A 108 8.32 -2.20 12.38
N GLU A 109 8.56 -0.90 12.50
CA GLU A 109 9.31 -0.33 13.65
C GLU A 109 8.53 -0.47 14.97
N GLU A 110 7.21 -0.65 14.92
CA GLU A 110 6.37 -0.91 16.11
C GLU A 110 6.50 -2.34 16.65
N PHE A 111 7.17 -3.23 15.91
CA PHE A 111 7.23 -4.65 16.20
C PHE A 111 8.64 -5.19 15.95
N GLU A 112 9.37 -5.59 16.99
CA GLU A 112 10.78 -5.97 16.88
C GLU A 112 11.04 -7.13 15.90
N ASP A 113 10.20 -8.17 15.95
CA ASP A 113 10.42 -9.42 15.20
C ASP A 113 9.54 -9.59 13.96
N ALA A 114 8.65 -8.64 13.68
CA ALA A 114 7.72 -8.78 12.56
C ALA A 114 8.45 -8.83 11.21
N GLU A 115 8.03 -9.74 10.34
CA GLU A 115 8.46 -9.79 8.96
C GLU A 115 7.47 -9.02 8.07
N GLY A 116 8.01 -8.26 7.11
CA GLY A 116 7.19 -7.49 6.18
C GLY A 116 7.13 -8.14 4.80
N LEU A 117 5.93 -8.20 4.21
CA LEU A 117 5.77 -8.50 2.80
C LEU A 117 4.91 -7.43 2.11
N LEU A 118 5.47 -6.77 1.11
CA LEU A 118 4.74 -5.83 0.27
C LEU A 118 4.35 -6.46 -1.07
N LEU A 119 3.09 -6.33 -1.45
CA LEU A 119 2.57 -6.71 -2.75
C LEU A 119 2.15 -5.46 -3.51
N ASP A 120 2.63 -5.30 -4.74
CA ASP A 120 2.21 -4.19 -5.61
C ASP A 120 2.31 -4.63 -7.08
N MET A 121 1.52 -4.03 -7.95
CA MET A 121 1.55 -4.31 -9.39
C MET A 121 2.69 -3.57 -10.10
N SER A 122 3.14 -2.43 -9.55
CA SER A 122 4.21 -1.61 -10.10
C SER A 122 5.59 -2.20 -9.81
N LYS A 123 6.28 -2.63 -10.88
CA LYS A 123 7.70 -3.06 -10.80
C LYS A 123 8.61 -1.97 -10.20
N PRO A 124 8.52 -0.69 -10.60
CA PRO A 124 9.25 0.39 -9.94
C PRO A 124 8.98 0.48 -8.44
N ALA A 125 7.72 0.35 -8.02
CA ALA A 125 7.32 0.41 -6.62
C ALA A 125 7.92 -0.74 -5.79
N VAL A 126 7.70 -2.00 -6.22
CA VAL A 126 8.25 -3.16 -5.49
C VAL A 126 9.77 -3.15 -5.44
N ARG A 127 10.44 -2.63 -6.48
CA ARG A 127 11.89 -2.48 -6.51
C ARG A 127 12.39 -1.57 -5.40
N ARG A 128 11.67 -0.47 -5.15
CA ARG A 128 11.97 0.44 -4.04
C ARG A 128 11.61 -0.20 -2.69
N ALA A 129 10.40 -0.78 -2.58
CA ALA A 129 9.92 -1.43 -1.36
C ALA A 129 10.83 -2.55 -0.86
N ALA A 130 11.51 -3.27 -1.75
CA ALA A 130 12.49 -4.31 -1.39
C ALA A 130 13.64 -3.80 -0.50
N ARG A 131 13.84 -2.48 -0.47
CA ARG A 131 14.89 -1.79 0.29
C ARG A 131 14.32 -0.86 1.37
N ALA A 132 13.00 -0.79 1.52
CA ALA A 132 12.36 0.15 2.44
C ALA A 132 12.63 -0.18 3.92
N HIS A 133 12.84 -1.47 4.25
CA HIS A 133 13.10 -1.88 5.63
C HIS A 133 13.95 -3.16 5.71
N PRO A 134 14.88 -3.29 6.68
CA PRO A 134 15.71 -4.47 6.88
C PRO A 134 14.94 -5.68 7.45
N ARG A 135 13.62 -5.70 7.43
CA ARG A 135 12.78 -6.90 7.67
C ARG A 135 11.69 -7.08 6.60
N ALA A 136 11.63 -6.19 5.62
CA ALA A 136 10.67 -6.28 4.52
C ALA A 136 11.23 -7.07 3.33
N SER A 137 10.32 -7.69 2.58
CA SER A 137 10.52 -8.14 1.20
C SER A 137 9.33 -7.67 0.36
N SER A 138 9.47 -7.69 -0.96
CA SER A 138 8.39 -7.30 -1.87
C SER A 138 8.24 -8.25 -3.04
N ALA A 139 7.03 -8.34 -3.57
CA ALA A 139 6.72 -9.12 -4.75
C ALA A 139 5.75 -8.37 -5.67
N VAL A 140 5.95 -8.53 -6.98
CA VAL A 140 4.96 -8.06 -7.97
C VAL A 140 3.77 -9.01 -7.91
N ALA A 141 2.58 -8.49 -7.65
CA ALA A 141 1.33 -9.24 -7.65
C ALA A 141 0.16 -8.34 -8.05
N ASP A 142 -0.89 -8.94 -8.63
CA ASP A 142 -2.15 -8.26 -8.91
C ASP A 142 -3.12 -8.53 -7.75
N VAL A 143 -3.64 -7.47 -7.12
CA VAL A 143 -4.58 -7.59 -5.99
C VAL A 143 -5.91 -8.20 -6.40
N TRP A 144 -6.27 -8.12 -7.69
CA TRP A 144 -7.51 -8.67 -8.23
C TRP A 144 -7.42 -10.15 -8.56
N ASP A 145 -6.20 -10.70 -8.67
CA ASP A 145 -5.97 -12.14 -8.80
C ASP A 145 -5.82 -12.79 -7.42
N THR A 146 -5.67 -14.10 -7.41
CA THR A 146 -5.28 -14.84 -6.21
C THR A 146 -3.89 -14.40 -5.75
N LEU A 147 -3.79 -13.85 -4.53
CA LEU A 147 -2.55 -13.39 -3.94
C LEU A 147 -1.57 -14.57 -3.78
N PRO A 148 -0.26 -14.39 -4.09
CA PRO A 148 0.76 -15.45 -3.98
C PRO A 148 1.19 -15.70 -2.53
N LEU A 149 0.24 -15.68 -1.62
CA LEU A 149 0.36 -15.86 -0.18
C LEU A 149 -0.40 -17.12 0.23
N ARG A 150 0.14 -17.87 1.21
CA ARG A 150 -0.56 -18.99 1.83
C ARG A 150 -1.79 -18.50 2.60
N ASP A 151 -2.73 -19.41 2.80
CA ASP A 151 -3.89 -19.15 3.64
C ASP A 151 -3.41 -18.94 5.08
N GLY A 152 -3.94 -17.94 5.78
CA GLY A 152 -3.52 -17.61 7.14
C GLY A 152 -2.06 -17.17 7.31
N ALA A 153 -1.39 -16.74 6.24
CA ALA A 153 0.00 -16.30 6.28
C ALA A 153 0.23 -14.98 7.02
N ALA A 154 -0.78 -14.10 7.07
CA ALA A 154 -0.67 -12.76 7.61
C ALA A 154 -1.32 -12.67 9.00
N ALA A 155 -0.58 -12.12 9.97
CA ALA A 155 -1.17 -11.68 11.23
C ALA A 155 -1.85 -10.31 11.07
N MET A 156 -1.30 -9.48 10.18
CA MET A 156 -1.83 -8.16 9.87
C MET A 156 -1.74 -7.89 8.37
N ALA A 157 -2.78 -7.29 7.81
CA ALA A 157 -2.80 -6.77 6.45
C ALA A 157 -3.03 -5.25 6.48
N LEU A 158 -2.24 -4.50 5.72
CA LEU A 158 -2.39 -3.07 5.49
C LEU A 158 -2.97 -2.86 4.08
N ASN A 159 -3.87 -1.90 3.94
CA ASN A 159 -4.38 -1.43 2.66
C ASN A 159 -4.56 0.08 2.73
N VAL A 160 -3.56 0.82 2.24
CA VAL A 160 -3.48 2.28 2.35
C VAL A 160 -3.66 2.88 0.96
N PHE A 161 -4.80 3.56 0.71
CA PHE A 161 -5.14 4.15 -0.59
C PHE A 161 -5.12 3.19 -1.79
N ALA A 162 -5.11 1.89 -1.53
CA ALA A 162 -4.96 0.86 -2.54
C ALA A 162 -6.30 0.19 -2.88
N PRO A 163 -6.45 -0.37 -4.10
CA PRO A 163 -7.51 -1.32 -4.41
C PRO A 163 -7.44 -2.53 -3.47
N ARG A 164 -8.58 -3.21 -3.30
CA ARG A 164 -8.71 -4.31 -2.34
C ARG A 164 -9.63 -5.40 -2.86
N ASN A 165 -9.27 -6.64 -2.54
CA ASN A 165 -10.04 -7.84 -2.83
C ASN A 165 -10.38 -8.53 -1.49
N PRO A 166 -11.52 -8.19 -0.86
CA PRO A 166 -11.84 -8.65 0.49
C PRO A 166 -11.80 -10.18 0.67
N PRO A 167 -12.34 -11.02 -0.26
CA PRO A 167 -12.17 -12.47 -0.17
C PRO A 167 -10.71 -12.92 -0.05
N GLU A 168 -9.82 -12.38 -0.86
CA GLU A 168 -8.40 -12.76 -0.85
C GLU A 168 -7.67 -12.24 0.39
N ILE A 169 -7.96 -11.02 0.83
CA ILE A 169 -7.43 -10.46 2.08
C ILE A 169 -7.85 -11.34 3.26
N ARG A 170 -9.12 -11.78 3.28
CA ARG A 170 -9.65 -12.68 4.31
C ARG A 170 -8.98 -14.05 4.28
N ARG A 171 -8.68 -14.59 3.08
CA ARG A 171 -7.98 -15.88 2.92
C ARG A 171 -6.56 -15.84 3.50
N ILE A 172 -5.81 -14.77 3.23
CA ILE A 172 -4.42 -14.67 3.70
C ILE A 172 -4.30 -14.33 5.18
N LEU A 173 -5.33 -13.76 5.80
CA LEU A 173 -5.33 -13.45 7.23
C LEU A 173 -5.55 -14.71 8.06
N ARG A 174 -4.73 -14.88 9.09
CA ARG A 174 -4.90 -15.95 10.07
C ARG A 174 -6.14 -15.71 10.94
N PRO A 175 -6.67 -16.74 11.63
CA PRO A 175 -7.67 -16.55 12.68
C PRO A 175 -7.21 -15.51 13.71
N GLY A 176 -8.06 -14.52 14.02
CA GLY A 176 -7.71 -13.41 14.91
C GLY A 176 -6.77 -12.36 14.30
N GLY A 177 -6.44 -12.45 13.01
CA GLY A 177 -5.68 -11.44 12.30
C GLY A 177 -6.41 -10.09 12.21
N THR A 178 -5.70 -9.07 11.71
CA THR A 178 -6.23 -7.71 11.58
C THR A 178 -6.07 -7.21 10.16
N LEU A 179 -7.12 -6.61 9.61
CA LEU A 179 -7.02 -5.75 8.42
C LEU A 179 -7.08 -4.28 8.86
N LEU A 180 -6.12 -3.47 8.41
CA LEU A 180 -6.10 -2.02 8.58
C LEU A 180 -6.28 -1.35 7.22
N VAL A 181 -7.38 -0.62 7.07
CA VAL A 181 -7.70 0.10 5.83
C VAL A 181 -7.61 1.60 6.06
N VAL A 182 -6.92 2.31 5.17
CA VAL A 182 -6.91 3.78 5.15
C VAL A 182 -7.56 4.28 3.88
N THR A 183 -8.62 5.06 4.03
CA THR A 183 -9.35 5.68 2.92
C THR A 183 -9.38 7.19 3.04
N PRO A 184 -9.30 7.93 1.91
CA PRO A 184 -9.48 9.38 1.94
C PRO A 184 -10.92 9.70 2.32
N GLN A 185 -11.12 10.83 2.99
CA GLN A 185 -12.45 11.42 3.16
C GLN A 185 -12.76 12.37 2.01
N GLN A 186 -14.00 12.84 1.93
CA GLN A 186 -14.47 13.73 0.85
C GLN A 186 -13.67 15.04 0.75
N ASP A 187 -13.16 15.57 1.87
CA ASP A 187 -12.37 16.79 1.93
C ASP A 187 -10.85 16.55 1.79
N HIS A 188 -10.43 15.31 1.50
CA HIS A 188 -9.02 14.98 1.29
C HIS A 188 -8.45 15.67 0.04
N LEU A 189 -7.48 16.55 0.25
CA LEU A 189 -6.79 17.33 -0.80
C LEU A 189 -7.74 18.14 -1.68
N ALA A 190 -8.93 18.50 -1.18
CA ALA A 190 -9.97 19.14 -1.96
C ALA A 190 -9.53 20.50 -2.52
N GLU A 191 -8.67 21.22 -1.79
CA GLU A 191 -8.11 22.50 -2.21
C GLU A 191 -7.32 22.39 -3.53
N LEU A 192 -6.63 21.26 -3.74
CA LEU A 192 -5.86 21.02 -4.97
C LEU A 192 -6.76 20.77 -6.18
N VAL A 193 -7.92 20.17 -5.95
CA VAL A 193 -8.82 19.79 -7.04
C VAL A 193 -9.36 21.04 -7.72
N ASP A 194 -9.83 21.99 -6.93
CA ASP A 194 -10.38 23.24 -7.46
C ASP A 194 -9.25 24.17 -7.93
N ALA A 195 -8.15 24.29 -7.18
CA ALA A 195 -7.04 25.19 -7.52
C ALA A 195 -6.26 24.78 -8.77
N LEU A 196 -6.06 23.48 -8.98
CA LEU A 196 -5.26 22.95 -10.09
C LEU A 196 -6.13 22.37 -11.21
N GLY A 197 -7.46 22.43 -11.08
CA GLY A 197 -8.43 21.88 -12.03
C GLY A 197 -8.26 20.37 -12.24
N LEU A 198 -7.95 19.65 -11.16
CA LEU A 198 -7.80 18.20 -11.21
C LEU A 198 -9.18 17.55 -11.39
N LEU A 199 -9.20 16.34 -11.95
CA LEU A 199 -10.41 15.54 -11.94
C LEU A 199 -10.81 15.30 -10.48
N ARG A 200 -12.01 15.75 -10.11
CA ARG A 200 -12.67 15.28 -8.88
C ARG A 200 -12.73 13.77 -8.98
N VAL A 201 -11.93 13.09 -8.18
CA VAL A 201 -12.11 11.66 -7.93
C VAL A 201 -13.50 11.57 -7.32
N ARG A 202 -14.49 11.20 -8.14
CA ARG A 202 -15.90 11.18 -7.73
C ARG A 202 -15.97 10.30 -6.51
N ASP A 203 -16.20 10.87 -5.34
CA ASP A 203 -16.07 10.12 -4.13
C ASP A 203 -17.14 9.04 -4.10
N HIS A 204 -16.68 7.88 -3.70
CA HIS A 204 -17.35 6.64 -3.92
C HIS A 204 -18.33 6.34 -2.78
N LYS A 205 -19.02 7.32 -2.19
CA LYS A 205 -19.92 7.19 -1.01
C LYS A 205 -19.27 6.38 0.12
N GLU A 206 -18.96 7.01 1.25
CA GLU A 206 -18.36 6.37 2.44
C GLU A 206 -19.05 5.04 2.90
N GLY A 207 -20.29 4.77 2.44
CA GLY A 207 -20.97 3.46 2.58
C GLY A 207 -20.37 2.27 1.80
N ARG A 208 -19.64 2.49 0.69
CA ARG A 208 -19.11 1.38 -0.13
C ARG A 208 -18.04 0.57 0.58
N LEU A 209 -17.23 1.16 1.47
CA LEU A 209 -16.20 0.37 2.15
C LEU A 209 -16.83 -0.67 3.08
N ALA A 210 -17.77 -0.24 3.91
CA ALA A 210 -18.49 -1.13 4.82
C ALA A 210 -19.21 -2.23 4.04
N GLU A 211 -19.93 -1.87 2.97
CA GLU A 211 -20.61 -2.83 2.09
C GLU A 211 -19.65 -3.82 1.42
N GLN A 212 -18.49 -3.35 0.94
CA GLN A 212 -17.47 -4.21 0.32
C GLN A 212 -16.84 -5.19 1.31
N LEU A 213 -16.66 -4.77 2.57
CA LEU A 213 -15.99 -5.57 3.60
C LEU A 213 -16.94 -6.48 4.37
N ALA A 214 -18.20 -6.09 4.55
CA ALA A 214 -19.19 -6.78 5.38
C ALA A 214 -19.33 -8.30 5.14
N PRO A 215 -19.20 -8.83 3.91
CA PRO A 215 -19.27 -10.28 3.70
C PRO A 215 -18.10 -11.08 4.29
N HIS A 216 -16.98 -10.41 4.63
CA HIS A 216 -15.73 -11.06 5.03
C HIS A 216 -15.14 -10.53 6.33
N PHE A 217 -15.58 -9.34 6.76
CA PHE A 217 -14.97 -8.60 7.85
C PHE A 217 -16.00 -7.87 8.70
N GLU A 218 -15.70 -7.78 9.98
CA GLU A 218 -16.35 -6.89 10.93
C GLU A 218 -15.44 -5.70 11.22
N ALA A 219 -15.97 -4.48 11.12
CA ALA A 219 -15.24 -3.28 11.55
C ALA A 219 -15.34 -3.15 13.08
N VAL A 220 -14.18 -3.21 13.76
CA VAL A 220 -14.09 -3.17 15.23
C VAL A 220 -13.56 -1.83 15.77
N GLY A 221 -13.16 -0.92 14.88
CA GLY A 221 -12.70 0.40 15.26
C GLY A 221 -12.54 1.31 14.06
N GLN A 222 -12.84 2.59 14.24
CA GLN A 222 -12.64 3.62 13.24
C GLN A 222 -12.09 4.88 13.88
N GLU A 223 -11.10 5.50 13.24
CA GLU A 223 -10.49 6.75 13.68
C GLU A 223 -10.30 7.67 12.47
N ARG A 224 -10.59 8.95 12.63
CA ARG A 224 -10.38 9.96 11.59
C ARG A 224 -9.14 10.78 11.91
N LEU A 225 -8.33 11.04 10.89
CA LEU A 225 -7.26 12.03 10.92
C LEU A 225 -7.64 13.13 9.94
N ARG A 226 -7.75 14.35 10.46
CA ARG A 226 -7.85 15.55 9.65
C ARG A 226 -6.77 16.52 10.11
N THR A 227 -5.87 16.89 9.21
CA THR A 227 -4.78 17.84 9.48
C THR A 227 -4.50 18.69 8.25
N THR A 228 -3.72 19.75 8.41
CA THR A 228 -3.36 20.68 7.34
C THR A 228 -1.90 20.46 6.95
N LEU A 229 -1.68 20.16 5.67
CA LEU A 229 -0.38 20.15 5.05
C LEU A 229 -0.02 21.57 4.61
N ARG A 230 1.24 21.94 4.80
CA ARG A 230 1.81 23.18 4.28
C ARG A 230 2.77 22.80 3.16
N LEU A 231 2.33 23.00 1.92
CA LEU A 231 3.03 22.52 0.73
C LEU A 231 3.62 23.70 -0.04
N ASP A 232 4.90 23.64 -0.33
CA ASP A 232 5.51 24.51 -1.33
C ASP A 232 5.17 24.04 -2.76
N HIS A 233 5.60 24.80 -3.76
CA HIS A 233 5.34 24.50 -5.17
C HIS A 233 5.88 23.12 -5.60
N ASP A 234 7.05 22.75 -5.09
CA ASP A 234 7.67 21.45 -5.34
C ASP A 234 6.81 20.30 -4.77
N ALA A 235 6.37 20.42 -3.53
CA ALA A 235 5.54 19.43 -2.86
C ALA A 235 4.16 19.33 -3.51
N LEU A 236 3.56 20.45 -3.95
CA LEU A 236 2.33 20.46 -4.73
C LEU A 236 2.47 19.64 -6.02
N GLY A 237 3.53 19.89 -6.79
CA GLY A 237 3.83 19.13 -8.00
C GLY A 237 3.95 17.63 -7.72
N ARG A 238 4.63 17.25 -6.62
CA ARG A 238 4.78 15.84 -6.22
C ARG A 238 3.46 15.19 -5.79
N VAL A 239 2.60 15.90 -5.04
CA VAL A 239 1.26 15.41 -4.64
C VAL A 239 0.41 15.12 -5.88
N VAL A 240 0.41 16.01 -6.86
CA VAL A 240 -0.36 15.80 -8.10
C VAL A 240 0.22 14.66 -8.93
N ALA A 241 1.55 14.63 -9.09
CA ALA A 241 2.24 13.63 -9.90
C ALA A 241 2.09 12.19 -9.36
N MET A 242 1.96 12.01 -8.05
CA MET A 242 1.77 10.66 -7.47
C MET A 242 0.33 10.13 -7.58
N GLY A 243 -0.64 10.98 -7.93
CA GLY A 243 -2.06 10.64 -8.01
C GLY A 243 -2.48 10.10 -9.39
N PRO A 244 -3.63 9.41 -9.47
CA PRO A 244 -4.16 8.86 -10.72
C PRO A 244 -4.59 9.93 -11.74
N SER A 245 -4.74 11.19 -11.29
CA SER A 245 -5.09 12.33 -12.15
C SER A 245 -3.92 12.84 -13.01
N SER A 246 -2.69 12.40 -12.74
CA SER A 246 -1.48 12.82 -13.46
C SER A 246 -1.52 12.53 -14.98
N TRP A 247 -2.22 11.47 -15.39
CA TRP A 247 -2.31 11.05 -16.80
C TRP A 247 -3.11 12.00 -17.71
N HIS A 248 -3.87 12.94 -17.15
CA HIS A 248 -4.82 13.77 -17.90
C HIS A 248 -4.45 15.26 -17.90
N GLN A 249 -3.25 15.62 -17.45
CA GLN A 249 -2.84 17.02 -17.32
C GLN A 249 -1.71 17.36 -18.29
N ASP A 250 -1.79 18.56 -18.88
CA ASP A 250 -0.67 19.18 -19.58
C ASP A 250 0.34 19.66 -18.51
N PRO A 251 1.59 19.14 -18.49
CA PRO A 251 2.59 19.50 -17.49
C PRO A 251 2.89 21.00 -17.42
N ASP A 252 2.86 21.70 -18.55
CA ASP A 252 3.17 23.13 -18.60
C ASP A 252 2.04 23.97 -17.98
N GLU A 253 0.80 23.57 -18.25
CA GLU A 253 -0.38 24.18 -17.64
C GLU A 253 -0.44 23.93 -16.12
N LEU A 254 -0.09 22.73 -15.67
CA LEU A 254 0.00 22.41 -14.24
C LEU A 254 1.06 23.28 -13.55
N ALA A 255 2.24 23.40 -14.15
CA ALA A 255 3.33 24.22 -13.63
C ALA A 255 2.90 25.70 -13.52
N ARG A 256 2.22 26.22 -14.54
CA ARG A 256 1.68 27.59 -14.54
C ARG A 256 0.68 27.81 -13.40
N ARG A 257 -0.28 26.89 -13.22
CA ARG A 257 -1.27 26.98 -12.12
C ARG A 257 -0.62 26.91 -10.75
N ILE A 258 0.39 26.05 -10.56
CA ILE A 258 1.13 25.98 -9.30
C ILE A 258 1.86 27.31 -9.02
N ALA A 259 2.47 27.92 -10.04
CA ALA A 259 3.18 29.19 -9.89
C ALA A 259 2.26 30.36 -9.51
N GLU A 260 0.96 30.28 -9.81
CA GLU A 260 -0.06 31.27 -9.42
C GLU A 260 -0.51 31.11 -7.95
N LEU A 261 -0.19 29.99 -7.30
CA LEU A 261 -0.52 29.76 -5.89
C LEU A 261 0.47 30.46 -4.94
N PRO A 262 0.05 30.77 -3.70
CA PRO A 262 0.96 31.26 -2.68
C PRO A 262 2.17 30.33 -2.49
N GLY A 263 3.32 30.88 -2.13
CA GLY A 263 4.56 30.10 -1.97
C GLY A 263 4.45 28.95 -0.96
N ILE A 264 3.50 29.04 -0.02
CA ILE A 264 3.03 27.91 0.78
C ILE A 264 1.52 27.83 0.64
N HIS A 265 1.04 26.69 0.18
CA HIS A 265 -0.38 26.39 0.04
C HIS A 265 -0.81 25.41 1.13
N GLU A 266 -1.91 25.73 1.81
CA GLU A 266 -2.48 24.87 2.85
C GLU A 266 -3.47 23.89 2.23
N VAL A 267 -3.29 22.61 2.52
CA VAL A 267 -4.07 21.52 1.92
C VAL A 267 -4.54 20.56 3.00
N THR A 268 -5.81 20.18 2.95
CA THR A 268 -6.37 19.26 3.94
C THR A 268 -5.94 17.81 3.67
N LEU A 269 -5.28 17.19 4.65
CA LEU A 269 -5.06 15.74 4.71
C LEU A 269 -6.15 15.14 5.61
N SER A 270 -7.16 14.53 4.99
CA SER A 270 -8.31 13.95 5.68
C SER A 270 -8.50 12.47 5.33
N VAL A 271 -8.43 11.58 6.32
CA VAL A 271 -8.51 10.13 6.11
C VAL A 271 -9.23 9.41 7.26
N THR A 272 -9.80 8.26 6.95
CA THR A 272 -10.33 7.32 7.95
C THR A 272 -9.46 6.07 8.01
N PHE A 273 -9.05 5.69 9.22
CA PHE A 273 -8.45 4.41 9.56
C PHE A 273 -9.55 3.47 10.04
N THR A 274 -9.74 2.34 9.37
CA THR A 274 -10.70 1.30 9.79
C THR A 274 -9.93 0.04 10.18
N VAL A 275 -10.17 -0.44 11.40
CA VAL A 275 -9.67 -1.71 11.92
C VAL A 275 -10.74 -2.77 11.73
N CYS A 276 -10.40 -3.85 11.04
CA CYS A 276 -11.32 -4.93 10.75
C CYS A 276 -10.79 -6.27 11.25
N ARG A 277 -11.71 -7.14 11.68
CA ARG A 277 -11.45 -8.54 12.01
C ARG A 277 -12.07 -9.47 10.97
N PRO A 278 -11.37 -10.54 10.55
CA PRO A 278 -11.93 -11.52 9.66
C PRO A 278 -13.12 -12.23 10.32
N LEU A 279 -14.26 -12.31 9.63
CA LEU A 279 -15.39 -13.13 10.06
C LEU A 279 -15.01 -14.61 10.02
N PRO A 280 -15.58 -15.48 10.88
CA PRO A 280 -15.27 -16.92 10.91
C PRO A 280 -15.33 -17.61 9.55
#